data_AF-A0A7K0LQI4-F1
#
_entry.id   AF-A0A7K0LQI4-F1
#
_cell.length_a   1.000
_cell.length_b   1.000
_cell.length_c   1.000
_cell.angle_alpha   90.00
_cell.angle_beta   90.00
_cell.angle_gamma   90.00
#
_symmetry.space_group_name_H-M   'P 1'
#
loop_
_entity.id
_entity.type
_entity.pdbx_description
1 polymer ?
#
loop_
_entity_poly.entity_id
_entity_poly.type
_entity_poly.pdbx_seq_one_letter_code
_entity_poly.pdbx_strand_id
1 'polypeptide(L)'
;RSRKARRLLERLGQAGLYAGGLLVCCSLIEKWVEPPSSGFVTYGDSFWWGFVTLTTVGYGDITPVTPVGRIAAICLMFGGVALLGVLAGTLASFFGLGGQSEPEPLPAVAEAEQG
;
A
#
# COMPACT_ATOMS: atom_id res chain seq x y z
N ARG A 1 5.24 -15.59 22.33
CA ARG A 1 4.64 -15.74 20.98
C ARG A 1 3.57 -14.67 20.66
N SER A 2 2.75 -14.23 21.62
CA SER A 2 1.65 -13.25 21.44
C SER A 2 2.07 -11.81 21.09
N ARG A 3 3.26 -11.35 21.52
CA ARG A 3 3.70 -9.95 21.30
C ARG A 3 4.09 -9.62 19.85
N LYS A 4 4.67 -10.58 19.11
CA LYS A 4 5.03 -10.39 17.69
C LYS A 4 3.78 -10.36 16.80
N ALA A 5 2.85 -11.27 17.04
CA ALA A 5 1.58 -11.32 16.32
C ALA A 5 0.74 -10.05 16.50
N ARG A 6 0.66 -9.52 17.73
CA ARG A 6 -0.05 -8.25 18.00
C ARG A 6 0.57 -7.07 17.25
N ARG A 7 1.90 -6.95 17.24
CA ARG A 7 2.59 -5.89 16.47
C ARG A 7 2.33 -6.00 14.96
N LEU A 8 2.28 -7.21 14.41
CA LEU A 8 1.93 -7.41 13.00
C LEU A 8 0.47 -7.02 12.72
N LEU A 9 -0.45 -7.42 13.60
CA LEU A 9 -1.86 -7.08 13.48
C LEU A 9 -2.11 -5.57 13.62
N GLU A 10 -1.41 -4.90 14.53
CA GLU A 10 -1.45 -3.43 14.70
C GLU A 10 -0.92 -2.70 13.46
N ARG A 11 0.20 -3.17 12.88
CA ARG A 11 0.76 -2.59 11.65
C ARG A 11 -0.16 -2.78 10.44
N LEU A 12 -0.77 -3.96 10.31
CA LEU A 12 -1.77 -4.23 9.27
C LEU A 12 -3.03 -3.36 9.46
N GLY A 13 -3.52 -3.27 10.70
CA GLY A 13 -4.69 -2.44 11.02
C GLY A 13 -4.45 -0.96 10.73
N GLN A 14 -3.29 -0.43 11.13
CA GLN A 14 -2.92 0.96 10.88
C GLN A 14 -2.70 1.25 9.39
N ALA A 15 -2.02 0.36 8.65
CA ALA A 15 -1.87 0.50 7.20
C ALA A 15 -3.22 0.44 6.48
N GLY A 16 -4.10 -0.48 6.89
CA GLY A 16 -5.47 -0.58 6.37
C GLY A 16 -6.30 0.67 6.66
N LEU A 17 -6.20 1.24 7.87
CA LEU A 17 -6.88 2.49 8.23
C LEU A 17 -6.39 3.67 7.39
N TYR A 18 -5.08 3.82 7.18
CA TYR A 18 -4.55 4.88 6.33
C TYR A 18 -4.94 4.70 4.86
N ALA A 19 -4.86 3.48 4.34
CA ALA A 19 -5.27 3.17 2.97
C ALA A 19 -6.77 3.39 2.75
N GLY A 20 -7.60 2.97 3.70
CA GLY A 20 -9.05 3.20 3.68
C GLY A 20 -9.42 4.67 3.80
N GLY A 21 -8.74 5.41 4.69
CA GLY A 21 -8.91 6.87 4.81
C GLY A 21 -8.52 7.60 3.52
N LEU A 22 -7.35 7.26 2.96
CA LEU A 22 -6.88 7.81 1.69
C LEU A 22 -7.85 7.49 0.54
N LEU A 23 -8.36 6.26 0.47
CA LEU A 23 -9.37 5.86 -0.51
C LEU A 23 -10.61 6.73 -0.40
N VAL A 24 -11.20 6.88 0.80
CA VAL A 24 -12.40 7.69 0.99
C VAL A 24 -12.12 9.16 0.64
N CYS A 25 -11.00 9.72 1.09
CA CYS A 25 -10.62 11.09 0.76
C CYS A 25 -10.45 11.32 -0.74
N CYS A 26 -9.70 10.46 -1.44
CA CYS A 26 -9.49 10.55 -2.88
C CYS A 26 -10.82 10.37 -3.64
N SER A 27 -11.64 9.38 -3.28
CA SER A 27 -12.96 9.17 -3.90
C SER A 27 -13.89 10.38 -3.75
N LEU A 28 -13.86 11.07 -2.61
CA LEU A 28 -14.64 12.31 -2.41
C LEU A 28 -14.09 13.48 -3.24
N ILE A 29 -12.76 13.59 -3.35
CA ILE A 29 -12.11 14.60 -4.19
C ILE A 29 -12.51 14.38 -5.65
N GLU A 30 -12.41 13.15 -6.18
CA GLU A 30 -12.79 12.85 -7.56
C GLU A 30 -14.25 13.21 -7.82
N LYS A 31 -15.16 12.84 -6.90
CA LYS A 31 -16.58 13.19 -7.04
C LYS A 31 -16.82 14.70 -7.15
N TRP A 32 -15.97 15.51 -6.53
CA TRP A 32 -16.08 16.97 -6.50
C TRP A 32 -15.41 17.64 -7.70
N VAL A 33 -14.26 17.13 -8.16
CA VAL A 33 -13.48 17.75 -9.25
C VAL A 33 -13.84 17.20 -10.63
N GLU A 34 -14.28 15.95 -10.73
CA GLU A 34 -14.50 15.29 -12.01
C GLU A 34 -15.90 15.56 -12.59
N PRO A 35 -15.99 15.83 -13.91
CA PRO A 35 -17.28 16.02 -14.57
C PRO A 35 -18.02 14.67 -14.71
N PRO A 36 -19.37 14.65 -14.69
CA PRO A 36 -20.14 13.40 -14.82
C PRO A 36 -19.83 12.58 -16.08
N SER A 37 -19.33 13.23 -17.15
CA SER A 37 -18.92 12.58 -18.40
C SER A 37 -17.73 11.62 -18.26
N SER A 38 -16.98 11.69 -17.16
CA SER A 38 -15.82 10.82 -16.87
C SER A 38 -16.19 9.55 -16.09
N GLY A 39 -17.48 9.33 -15.80
CA GLY A 39 -17.99 8.16 -15.08
C GLY A 39 -18.23 8.40 -13.59
N PHE A 40 -17.75 9.51 -13.01
CA PHE A 40 -17.97 9.88 -11.60
C PHE A 40 -19.37 10.48 -11.34
N VAL A 41 -20.42 9.73 -11.69
CA VAL A 41 -21.82 10.18 -11.60
C VAL A 41 -22.30 10.15 -10.16
N THR A 42 -22.09 9.03 -9.45
CA THR A 42 -22.53 8.84 -8.06
C THR A 42 -21.35 8.71 -7.09
N TYR A 43 -21.61 8.85 -5.80
CA TYR A 43 -20.62 8.56 -4.76
C TYR A 43 -20.17 7.09 -4.79
N GLY A 44 -21.08 6.18 -5.15
CA GLY A 44 -20.77 4.75 -5.31
C GLY A 44 -19.75 4.51 -6.41
N ASP A 45 -19.90 5.18 -7.55
CA ASP A 45 -18.98 5.08 -8.70
C ASP A 45 -17.57 5.58 -8.33
N SER A 46 -17.52 6.66 -7.53
CA SER A 46 -16.26 7.24 -7.07
C SER A 46 -15.54 6.33 -6.07
N PHE A 47 -16.30 5.64 -5.21
CA PHE A 47 -15.78 4.65 -4.28
C PHE A 47 -15.34 3.37 -4.99
N TRP A 48 -16.11 2.91 -5.99
CA TRP A 48 -15.76 1.78 -6.85
C TRP A 48 -14.43 2.02 -7.56
N TRP A 49 -14.29 3.17 -8.23
CA TRP A 49 -13.05 3.58 -8.87
C TRP A 49 -11.88 3.58 -7.88
N GLY A 50 -12.09 4.17 -6.69
CA GLY A 50 -11.08 4.23 -5.64
C GLY A 50 -10.64 2.84 -5.17
N PHE A 51 -11.58 1.91 -5.02
CA PHE A 51 -11.31 0.53 -4.62
C PHE A 51 -10.52 -0.24 -5.68
N VAL A 52 -10.95 -0.15 -6.95
CA VAL A 52 -10.30 -0.77 -8.11
C VAL A 52 -8.89 -0.22 -8.32
N THR A 53 -8.68 1.06 -8.03
CA THR A 53 -7.36 1.72 -8.12
C THR A 53 -6.45 1.33 -6.95
N LEU A 54 -6.96 1.37 -5.71
CA LEU A 54 -6.21 0.99 -4.51
C LEU A 54 -5.74 -0.47 -4.58
N THR A 55 -6.58 -1.35 -5.13
CA THR A 55 -6.27 -2.77 -5.34
C THR A 55 -5.44 -3.04 -6.59
N THR A 56 -5.07 -2.01 -7.35
CA THR A 56 -4.30 -2.09 -8.60
C THR A 56 -4.95 -2.91 -9.72
N VAL A 57 -6.28 -3.11 -9.66
CA VAL A 57 -7.04 -3.84 -10.70
C VAL A 57 -7.20 -2.98 -11.95
N GLY A 58 -7.64 -1.73 -11.79
CA GLY A 58 -7.68 -0.73 -12.87
C GLY A 58 -8.51 -1.11 -14.11
N TYR A 59 -9.81 -1.38 -13.97
CA TYR A 59 -10.68 -1.72 -15.11
C TYR A 59 -10.71 -0.65 -16.22
N GLY A 60 -10.51 0.63 -15.87
CA GLY A 60 -10.50 1.74 -16.83
C GLY A 60 -11.88 2.19 -17.30
N ASP A 61 -12.95 1.69 -16.68
CA ASP A 61 -14.35 2.09 -16.87
C ASP A 61 -14.63 3.52 -16.41
N ILE A 62 -13.97 3.95 -15.33
CA ILE A 62 -14.03 5.30 -14.78
C ILE A 62 -12.59 5.79 -14.63
N THR A 63 -12.30 7.02 -15.07
CA THR A 63 -10.94 7.57 -14.96
C THR A 63 -10.94 9.08 -14.74
N PRO A 64 -10.04 9.61 -13.88
CA PRO A 64 -9.95 11.03 -13.62
C PRO A 64 -9.31 11.76 -14.82
N VAL A 65 -10.01 12.77 -15.31
CA VAL A 65 -9.57 13.56 -16.47
C VAL A 65 -9.05 14.94 -16.06
N THR A 66 -9.42 15.43 -14.88
CA THR A 66 -8.97 16.73 -14.39
C THR A 66 -7.54 16.67 -13.83
N PRO A 67 -6.77 17.78 -13.90
CA PRO A 67 -5.44 17.83 -13.31
C PRO A 67 -5.44 17.54 -11.80
N VAL A 68 -6.44 18.03 -11.08
CA VAL A 68 -6.55 17.83 -9.63
C VAL A 68 -6.90 16.38 -9.30
N GLY A 69 -7.86 15.78 -10.02
CA GLY A 69 -8.18 14.35 -9.88
C GLY A 69 -6.97 13.47 -10.16
N ARG A 70 -6.22 13.74 -11.23
CA ARG A 70 -4.98 13.00 -11.51
C ARG A 70 -3.94 13.05 -10.40
N ILE A 71 -3.79 14.18 -9.71
CA ILE A 71 -2.91 14.28 -8.54
C ILE A 71 -3.43 13.41 -7.39
N ALA A 72 -4.73 13.47 -7.11
CA ALA A 72 -5.37 12.63 -6.08
C ALA A 72 -5.24 11.13 -6.40
N ALA A 73 -5.39 10.76 -7.67
CA ALA A 73 -5.19 9.39 -8.16
C ALA A 73 -3.75 8.91 -7.97
N ILE A 74 -2.75 9.74 -8.26
CA ILE A 74 -1.33 9.41 -8.00
C ILE A 74 -1.11 9.13 -6.52
N CYS A 75 -1.65 9.96 -5.62
CA CYS A 75 -1.56 9.73 -4.18
C CYS A 75 -2.19 8.38 -3.80
N LEU A 76 -3.37 8.07 -4.33
CA LEU A 76 -4.08 6.81 -4.08
C LEU A 76 -3.28 5.59 -4.56
N MET A 77 -2.65 5.67 -5.73
CA MET A 77 -1.80 4.60 -6.27
C MET A 77 -0.60 4.30 -5.37
N PHE A 78 0.09 5.33 -4.85
CA PHE A 78 1.15 5.12 -3.86
C PHE A 78 0.62 4.45 -2.59
N GLY A 79 -0.57 4.82 -2.13
CA GLY A 79 -1.25 4.15 -1.03
C GLY A 79 -1.52 2.67 -1.29
N GLY A 80 -1.98 2.32 -2.49
CA GLY A 80 -2.20 0.93 -2.91
C GLY A 80 -0.91 0.10 -2.91
N VAL A 81 0.15 0.62 -3.52
CA VAL A 81 1.47 -0.05 -3.54
C VAL A 81 2.02 -0.23 -2.11
N ALA A 82 1.90 0.79 -1.25
CA ALA A 82 2.34 0.71 0.14
C ALA A 82 1.54 -0.36 0.92
N LEU A 83 0.22 -0.42 0.73
CA LEU A 83 -0.64 -1.44 1.36
C LEU A 83 -0.22 -2.85 0.95
N LEU A 84 -0.03 -3.08 -0.35
CA LEU A 84 0.42 -4.38 -0.87
C LEU A 84 1.81 -4.77 -0.32
N GLY A 85 2.74 -3.82 -0.23
CA GLY A 85 4.06 -4.03 0.36
C GLY A 85 3.99 -4.42 1.84
N VAL A 86 3.13 -3.77 2.63
CA VAL A 86 2.92 -4.12 4.05
C VAL A 86 2.27 -5.50 4.19
N LEU A 87 1.31 -5.84 3.34
CA LEU A 87 0.69 -7.17 3.31
C LEU A 87 1.74 -8.25 2.99
N ALA A 88 2.53 -8.06 1.92
CA ALA A 88 3.59 -8.98 1.52
C ALA A 88 4.66 -9.15 2.61
N GLY A 89 5.14 -8.05 3.20
CA GLY A 89 6.13 -8.09 4.29
C GLY A 89 5.60 -8.77 5.55
N THR A 90 4.30 -8.63 5.83
CA THR A 90 3.66 -9.31 6.95
C THR A 90 3.57 -10.82 6.70
N LEU A 91 3.19 -11.24 5.49
CA LEU A 91 3.19 -12.66 5.10
C LEU A 91 4.60 -13.25 5.17
N ALA A 92 5.61 -12.58 4.63
CA ALA A 92 7.01 -13.02 4.70
C ALA A 92 7.48 -13.18 6.15
N SER A 93 7.13 -12.24 7.04
CA SER A 93 7.43 -12.31 8.46
C SER A 93 6.70 -13.46 9.17
N PHE A 94 5.48 -13.77 8.75
CA PHE A 94 4.69 -14.90 9.27
C PHE A 94 5.30 -16.25 8.93
N PHE A 95 5.81 -16.40 7.69
CA PHE A 95 6.48 -17.61 7.24
C PHE A 95 7.97 -17.68 7.63
N GLY A 96 8.51 -16.65 8.28
CA GLY A 96 9.92 -16.63 8.71
C GLY A 96 10.92 -16.43 7.58
N LEU A 97 10.50 -15.88 6.43
CA LEU A 97 11.35 -15.64 5.26
C LEU A 97 12.30 -14.43 5.44
N GLY A 98 12.29 -13.78 6.60
CA GLY A 98 13.23 -12.71 6.96
C GLY A 98 14.57 -13.27 7.42
N GLY A 99 15.34 -13.86 6.51
CA GLY A 99 16.71 -14.29 6.79
C GLY A 99 17.61 -13.09 7.02
N GLN A 100 18.06 -12.87 8.26
CA GLN A 100 19.28 -12.10 8.50
C GLN A 100 20.44 -13.01 8.14
N SER A 101 20.97 -12.88 6.93
CA SER A 101 22.36 -13.29 6.70
C SER A 101 23.23 -12.33 7.48
N GLU A 102 23.62 -12.70 8.70
CA GLU A 102 24.82 -12.08 9.30
C GLU A 102 25.94 -12.19 8.26
N PRO A 103 26.66 -11.09 7.96
CA PRO A 103 27.81 -11.20 7.08
C PRO A 103 28.79 -12.19 7.72
N GLU A 104 28.98 -13.32 7.04
CA GLU A 104 29.96 -14.33 7.43
C GLU A 104 31.30 -13.62 7.67
N PRO A 105 31.94 -13.78 8.85
CA PRO A 105 33.19 -13.09 9.14
C PRO A 105 34.18 -13.39 8.02
N LEU A 106 34.68 -12.35 7.36
CA LEU A 106 35.67 -12.54 6.30
C LEU A 106 36.85 -13.33 6.87
N PRO A 107 37.36 -14.35 6.16
CA PRO A 107 38.37 -15.28 6.67
C PRO A 107 39.61 -14.57 7.24
N ALA A 108 39.95 -13.40 6.70
CA ALA A 108 41.04 -12.55 7.18
C ALA A 108 40.92 -12.09 8.65
N VAL A 109 39.69 -11.96 9.19
CA VAL A 109 39.46 -11.54 10.58
C VAL A 109 39.59 -12.73 11.54
N ALA A 110 39.24 -13.94 11.08
CA ALA A 110 39.37 -15.16 11.87
C ALA A 110 40.83 -15.62 12.01
N GLU A 111 41.66 -15.38 10.99
CA GLU A 111 43.09 -15.69 11.01
C GLU A 111 43.90 -14.71 11.88
N ALA A 112 43.49 -13.44 11.98
CA ALA A 112 44.18 -12.42 12.75
C ALA A 112 44.00 -12.56 14.29
N GLU A 113 42.97 -13.25 14.75
CA GLU A 113 42.69 -13.50 16.17
C GLU A 113 43.36 -14.79 16.70
N GLN A 114 43.95 -15.62 15.82
CA GLN A 114 44.55 -16.90 16.17
C GLN A 114 46.10 -16.89 16.18
N GLY A 115 46.73 -15.75 15.90
CA GLY A 115 48.19 -15.55 15.95
C GLY A 115 48.61 -14.62 17.08
#